data_AF-A0ABD2Y0N7-F1
#
_entry.id   AF-A0ABD2Y0N7-F1
#
_cell.length_a   1.000
_cell.length_b   1.000
_cell.length_c   1.000
_cell.angle_alpha   90.00
_cell.angle_beta   90.00
_cell.angle_gamma   90.00
#
_symmetry.space_group_name_H-M   'P 1'
#
loop_
_entity.id
_entity.type
_entity.pdbx_description
1 polymer ?
#
loop_
_entity_poly.entity_id
_entity_poly.type
_entity_poly.pdbx_seq_one_letter_code
_entity_poly.pdbx_strand_id
1 'polypeptide(L)'
;MANTTCSSHHSALESCRDEGTAVILKMVAIASILVAGVCGVAIPWLGKKGRFLGTDTNLFVAAKAFAGDVILATDFMHMLPNATSNLTDSCLPQIPWSKFPFSGFIAMMAALGILLIEFIGT
;
A
#
# COMPACT_ATOMS: atom_id res chain seq x y z
N MET A 1 -27.18 -13.08 17.68
CA MET A 1 -26.30 -14.28 17.71
C MET A 1 -25.08 -14.16 16.78
N ALA A 2 -24.95 -13.13 15.93
CA ALA A 2 -23.77 -12.95 15.06
C ALA A 2 -22.49 -12.49 15.78
N ASN A 3 -22.59 -11.94 16.99
CA ASN A 3 -21.44 -11.36 17.71
C ASN A 3 -20.47 -12.43 18.26
N THR A 4 -20.94 -13.67 18.47
CA THR A 4 -20.16 -14.73 19.13
C THR A 4 -19.28 -15.51 18.14
N THR A 5 -19.73 -15.69 16.89
CA THR A 5 -18.98 -16.37 15.82
C THR A 5 -17.79 -15.54 15.32
N CYS A 6 -17.94 -14.22 15.26
CA CYS A 6 -16.90 -13.30 14.80
C CYS A 6 -15.71 -13.19 15.74
N SER A 7 -15.97 -13.12 17.05
CA SER A 7 -14.92 -13.13 18.07
C SER A 7 -14.15 -14.45 18.03
N SER A 8 -14.83 -15.57 17.78
CA SER A 8 -14.22 -16.91 17.77
C SER A 8 -13.26 -17.14 16.59
N HIS A 9 -13.56 -16.62 15.39
CA HIS A 9 -12.70 -16.75 14.21
C HIS A 9 -11.40 -15.94 14.31
N HIS A 10 -11.46 -14.72 14.84
CA HIS A 10 -10.27 -13.90 15.09
C HIS A 10 -9.37 -14.55 16.16
N SER A 11 -9.99 -15.06 17.23
CA SER A 11 -9.31 -15.77 18.32
C SER A 11 -8.59 -17.04 17.84
N ALA A 12 -9.16 -17.79 16.89
CA ALA A 12 -8.55 -19.00 16.35
C ALA A 12 -7.35 -18.70 15.43
N LEU A 13 -7.38 -17.59 14.69
CA LEU A 13 -6.28 -17.14 13.84
C LEU A 13 -5.13 -16.54 14.66
N GLU A 14 -5.45 -15.79 15.72
CA GLU A 14 -4.46 -15.26 16.68
C GLU A 14 -3.81 -16.37 17.51
N SER A 15 -4.55 -17.42 17.89
CA SER A 15 -4.01 -18.57 18.64
C SER A 15 -2.96 -19.37 17.87
N CYS A 16 -3.01 -19.37 16.54
CA CYS A 16 -2.01 -20.03 15.67
C CYS A 16 -0.87 -19.11 15.23
N ARG A 17 -0.81 -17.87 15.75
CA ARG A 17 0.20 -16.90 15.36
C ARG A 17 1.38 -16.93 16.34
N ASP A 18 2.51 -17.42 15.85
CA ASP A 18 3.76 -17.32 16.59
C ASP A 18 4.22 -15.85 16.65
N GLU A 19 3.98 -15.20 17.79
CA GLU A 19 4.32 -13.79 18.06
C GLU A 19 5.79 -13.49 17.75
N GLY A 20 6.69 -14.43 18.10
CA GLY A 20 8.13 -14.33 17.90
C GLY A 20 8.54 -14.30 16.43
N THR A 21 7.99 -15.20 15.62
CA THR A 21 8.23 -15.23 14.18
C THR A 21 7.62 -14.01 13.49
N ALA A 22 6.43 -13.57 13.95
CA ALA A 22 5.75 -12.40 13.39
C ALA A 22 6.48 -11.08 13.63
N VAL A 23 7.25 -10.92 14.72
CA VAL A 23 8.08 -9.73 14.95
C VAL A 23 9.37 -9.77 14.15
N ILE A 24 10.00 -10.94 14.00
CA ILE A 24 11.21 -11.09 13.17
C ILE A 24 10.90 -10.73 11.71
N LEU A 25 9.79 -11.26 11.16
CA LEU A 25 9.35 -10.94 9.79
C LEU A 25 9.11 -9.45 9.58
N LYS A 26 8.52 -8.75 10.57
CA LYS A 26 8.34 -7.29 10.51
C LYS A 26 9.66 -6.54 10.51
N MET A 27 10.61 -6.92 11.37
CA MET A 27 11.92 -6.28 11.43
C MET A 27 12.72 -6.48 10.14
N VAL A 28 12.67 -7.69 9.57
CA VAL A 28 13.30 -8.00 8.26
C VAL A 28 12.65 -7.17 7.14
N ALA A 29 11.32 -7.08 7.12
CA ALA A 29 10.60 -6.24 6.15
C ALA A 29 11.05 -4.77 6.23
N ILE A 30 11.05 -4.18 7.43
CA ILE A 30 11.48 -2.79 7.63
C ILE A 30 12.93 -2.58 7.18
N ALA A 31 13.84 -3.48 7.58
CA ALA A 31 15.24 -3.41 7.18
C ALA A 31 15.41 -3.51 5.65
N SER A 32 14.66 -4.41 5.00
CA SER A 32 14.71 -4.58 3.54
C SER A 32 14.24 -3.34 2.78
N ILE A 33 13.15 -2.71 3.23
CA ILE A 33 12.61 -1.48 2.62
C ILE A 33 13.59 -0.33 2.80
N LEU A 34 14.25 -0.25 3.97
CA LEU A 34 15.23 0.79 4.26
C LEU A 34 16.48 0.63 3.38
N VAL A 35 17.00 -0.60 3.24
CA VAL A 35 18.15 -0.88 2.36
C VAL A 35 17.78 -0.61 0.89
N ALA A 36 16.62 -1.09 0.43
CA ALA A 36 16.14 -0.84 -0.92
C ALA A 36 15.95 0.66 -1.19
N GLY A 37 15.44 1.42 -0.22
CA GLY A 37 15.31 2.88 -0.28
C GLY A 37 16.65 3.58 -0.37
N VAL A 38 17.62 3.19 0.47
CA VAL A 38 19.00 3.73 0.43
C VAL A 38 19.66 3.43 -0.92
N CYS A 39 19.52 2.20 -1.43
CA CYS A 39 20.01 1.84 -2.76
C CYS A 39 19.31 2.65 -3.86
N GLY A 40 17.98 2.80 -3.78
CA GLY A 40 17.17 3.58 -4.73
C GLY A 40 17.61 5.03 -4.85
N VAL A 41 17.94 5.68 -3.72
CA VAL A 41 18.43 7.06 -3.68
C VAL A 41 19.94 7.16 -3.99
N ALA A 42 20.71 6.10 -3.71
CA ALA A 42 22.14 6.06 -4.03
C ALA A 42 22.40 5.97 -5.55
N ILE A 43 21.51 5.35 -6.33
CA ILE A 43 21.63 5.24 -7.80
C ILE A 43 21.75 6.62 -8.48
N PRO A 44 20.86 7.62 -8.23
CA PRO A 44 21.03 8.96 -8.77
C PRO A 44 22.24 9.71 -8.16
N TRP A 45 22.65 9.38 -6.94
CA TRP A 45 23.84 9.99 -6.30
C TRP A 45 25.15 9.54 -6.97
N LEU A 46 25.30 8.24 -7.25
CA LEU A 46 26.44 7.69 -8.01
C LEU A 46 26.34 8.05 -9.51
N GLY A 47 25.12 8.15 -10.03
CA GLY A 47 24.84 8.58 -11.40
C GLY A 47 25.35 10.00 -11.70
N LYS A 48 25.43 10.88 -10.70
CA LYS A 48 25.99 12.24 -10.86
C LYS A 48 27.49 12.26 -11.19
N LYS A 49 28.21 11.15 -11.02
CA LYS A 49 29.65 11.02 -11.35
C LYS A 49 29.90 10.58 -12.80
N GLY A 50 28.91 10.00 -13.47
CA GLY A 50 28.94 9.69 -14.90
C GLY A 50 28.04 10.64 -15.68
N ARG A 51 28.50 11.17 -16.82
CA ARG A 51 27.75 12.07 -17.72
C ARG A 51 26.43 11.48 -18.29
N PHE A 52 25.97 10.34 -17.78
CA PHE A 52 24.86 9.54 -18.29
C PHE A 52 23.55 9.72 -17.50
N LEU A 53 23.60 10.20 -16.24
CA LEU A 53 22.42 10.53 -15.43
C LEU A 53 22.41 12.02 -15.05
N GLY A 54 22.47 12.90 -16.05
CA GLY A 54 22.10 14.30 -15.85
C GLY A 54 20.61 14.38 -15.53
N THR A 55 20.27 15.21 -14.53
CA THR A 55 18.90 15.56 -14.07
C THR A 55 17.95 16.02 -15.20
N ASP A 56 18.45 16.23 -16.42
CA ASP A 56 17.72 16.62 -17.64
C ASP A 56 17.18 15.46 -18.50
N THR A 57 17.38 14.20 -18.12
CA THR A 57 16.95 13.07 -18.96
C THR A 57 15.54 12.60 -18.60
N ASN A 58 14.66 12.52 -19.62
CA ASN A 58 13.30 11.94 -19.56
C ASN A 58 13.22 10.59 -18.81
N LEU A 59 14.35 9.87 -18.70
CA LEU A 59 14.49 8.63 -17.95
C LEU A 59 14.23 8.79 -16.44
N PHE A 60 14.64 9.89 -15.81
CA PHE A 60 14.40 10.12 -14.38
C PHE A 60 12.91 10.40 -14.11
N VAL A 61 12.26 11.16 -14.99
CA VAL A 61 10.82 11.39 -14.96
C VAL A 61 10.06 10.09 -15.20
N ALA A 62 10.47 9.30 -16.20
CA ALA A 62 9.88 7.99 -16.49
C ALA A 62 10.05 7.01 -15.31
N ALA A 63 11.23 6.99 -14.67
CA ALA A 63 11.47 6.15 -13.50
C ALA A 63 10.60 6.56 -12.30
N LYS A 64 10.42 7.87 -12.08
CA LYS A 64 9.53 8.39 -11.03
C LYS A 64 8.07 8.04 -11.30
N ALA A 65 7.61 8.19 -12.55
CA ALA A 65 6.26 7.83 -12.96
C ALA A 65 6.02 6.30 -12.83
N PHE A 66 6.98 5.49 -13.29
CA PHE A 66 6.92 4.04 -13.20
C PHE A 66 6.87 3.53 -11.74
N ALA A 67 7.66 4.16 -10.85
CA ALA A 67 7.63 3.82 -9.42
C ALA A 67 6.26 4.14 -8.78
N GLY A 68 5.62 5.26 -9.15
CA GLY A 68 4.27 5.57 -8.69
C GLY A 68 3.21 4.59 -9.21
N ASP A 69 3.29 4.26 -10.49
CA ASP A 69 2.33 3.36 -11.17
C ASP A 69 2.38 1.94 -10.60
N VAL A 70 3.58 1.36 -10.39
CA VAL A 70 3.71 -0.01 -9.85
C VAL A 70 3.19 -0.11 -8.42
N ILE A 71 3.37 0.93 -7.59
CA ILE A 71 2.85 0.98 -6.22
C ILE A 71 1.32 1.06 -6.27
N LEU A 72 0.76 1.94 -7.11
CA LEU A 72 -0.68 2.09 -7.28
C LEU A 72 -1.34 0.79 -7.78
N ALA A 73 -0.75 0.13 -8.78
CA ALA A 73 -1.26 -1.12 -9.32
C ALA A 73 -1.24 -2.25 -8.28
N THR A 74 -0.19 -2.34 -7.47
CA THR A 74 -0.06 -3.38 -6.44
C THR A 74 -1.10 -3.18 -5.33
N ASP A 75 -1.35 -1.94 -4.92
CA ASP A 75 -2.37 -1.62 -3.92
C ASP A 75 -3.78 -1.94 -4.44
N PHE A 76 -4.09 -1.54 -5.68
CA PHE A 76 -5.41 -1.77 -6.25
C PHE A 76 -5.71 -3.27 -6.46
N MET A 77 -4.73 -4.05 -6.91
CA MET A 77 -4.92 -5.47 -7.19
C MET A 77 -4.87 -6.35 -5.94
N HIS A 78 -4.05 -6.00 -4.94
CA HIS A 78 -3.84 -6.86 -3.77
C HIS A 78 -4.56 -6.34 -2.51
N MET A 79 -4.48 -5.03 -2.24
CA MET A 79 -4.99 -4.46 -0.99
C MET A 79 -6.49 -4.15 -1.08
N LEU A 80 -6.95 -3.58 -2.20
CA LEU A 80 -8.35 -3.21 -2.37
C LEU A 80 -9.37 -4.37 -2.26
N PRO A 81 -9.14 -5.57 -2.83
CA PRO A 81 -10.09 -6.68 -2.67
C PRO A 81 -10.11 -7.21 -1.24
N ASN A 82 -8.96 -7.22 -0.56
CA ASN A 82 -8.88 -7.58 0.85
C ASN A 82 -9.63 -6.54 1.71
N ALA A 83 -9.44 -5.25 1.47
CA ALA A 83 -10.20 -4.20 2.16
C ALA A 83 -11.70 -4.37 1.93
N THR A 84 -12.14 -4.60 0.69
CA THR A 84 -13.57 -4.75 0.36
C THR A 84 -14.22 -5.94 1.07
N SER A 85 -13.52 -7.08 1.14
CA SER A 85 -14.01 -8.27 1.85
C SER A 85 -14.10 -8.04 3.36
N ASN A 86 -13.05 -7.50 3.99
CA ASN A 86 -13.06 -7.17 5.42
C ASN A 86 -14.14 -6.13 5.78
N LEU A 87 -14.43 -5.17 4.90
CA LEU A 87 -15.47 -4.17 5.12
C LEU A 87 -16.89 -4.71 4.89
N THR A 88 -17.05 -5.76 4.10
CA THR A 88 -18.37 -6.39 3.80
C THR A 88 -18.65 -7.60 4.70
N ASP A 89 -17.78 -7.88 5.67
CA ASP A 89 -17.91 -9.05 6.52
C ASP A 89 -19.21 -9.05 7.32
N SER A 90 -19.72 -10.26 7.55
CA SER A 90 -20.94 -10.50 8.34
C SER A 90 -20.81 -10.10 9.82
N CYS A 91 -19.58 -9.79 10.25
CA CYS A 91 -19.22 -9.30 11.57
C CYS A 91 -19.40 -7.79 11.74
N LEU A 92 -19.48 -7.04 10.63
CA LEU A 92 -19.77 -5.61 10.64
C LEU A 92 -21.28 -5.36 10.55
N PRO A 93 -21.79 -4.29 11.17
CA PRO A 93 -23.19 -3.91 11.06
C PRO A 93 -23.56 -3.67 9.59
N GLN A 94 -24.67 -4.27 9.14
CA GLN A 94 -25.13 -4.22 7.74
C GLN A 94 -25.27 -2.79 7.19
N ILE A 95 -25.53 -1.81 8.06
CA ILE A 95 -25.59 -0.40 7.71
C ILE A 95 -24.51 0.32 8.53
N PRO A 96 -23.61 1.11 7.92
CA PRO A 96 -23.52 1.44 6.49
C PRO A 96 -22.65 0.47 5.64
N TRP A 97 -21.84 -0.37 6.28
CA TRP A 97 -20.68 -1.04 5.65
C TRP A 97 -20.99 -2.06 4.56
N SER A 98 -22.11 -2.79 4.67
CA SER A 98 -22.50 -3.81 3.68
C SER A 98 -23.27 -3.22 2.49
N LYS A 99 -23.80 -2.00 2.62
CA LYS A 99 -24.65 -1.36 1.61
C LYS A 99 -23.90 -0.49 0.61
N PHE A 100 -22.69 -0.03 0.95
CA PHE A 100 -21.93 0.90 0.14
C PHE A 100 -20.45 0.48 0.02
N PRO A 101 -19.85 0.48 -1.18
CA PRO A 101 -18.46 0.07 -1.38
C PRO A 101 -17.50 1.17 -0.89
N PHE A 102 -17.33 1.27 0.43
CA PHE A 102 -16.48 2.28 1.07
C PHE A 102 -15.02 2.23 0.59
N SER A 103 -14.49 1.03 0.36
CA SER A 103 -13.15 0.83 -0.19
C SER A 103 -12.98 1.53 -1.54
N GLY A 104 -13.90 1.31 -2.48
CA GLY A 104 -13.88 1.97 -3.79
C GLY A 104 -14.16 3.48 -3.73
N PHE A 105 -15.03 3.92 -2.82
CA PHE A 105 -15.30 5.35 -2.62
C PHE A 105 -14.06 6.11 -2.13
N ILE A 106 -13.36 5.57 -1.12
CA ILE A 106 -12.12 6.15 -0.62
C ILE A 106 -11.05 6.15 -1.72
N ALA A 107 -10.94 5.07 -2.50
CA ALA A 107 -10.01 5.01 -3.64
C ALA A 107 -10.30 6.12 -4.67
N MET A 108 -11.56 6.36 -5.02
CA MET A 108 -11.95 7.42 -5.95
C MET A 108 -11.69 8.82 -5.36
N MET A 109 -11.94 9.03 -4.07
CA MET A 109 -11.61 10.28 -3.37
C MET A 109 -10.10 10.52 -3.33
N ALA A 110 -9.30 9.48 -3.09
CA ALA A 110 -7.85 9.55 -3.15
C ALA A 110 -7.36 9.92 -4.56
N ALA A 111 -7.91 9.28 -5.61
CA ALA A 111 -7.57 9.61 -6.99
C ALA A 111 -7.89 11.07 -7.34
N LEU A 112 -9.06 11.58 -6.94
CA LEU A 112 -9.40 13.00 -7.08
C LEU A 112 -8.44 13.90 -6.31
N GLY A 113 -8.09 13.53 -5.07
CA GLY A 113 -7.13 14.28 -4.26
C GLY A 113 -5.74 14.35 -4.89
N ILE A 114 -5.24 13.23 -5.42
CA ILE A 114 -3.95 13.16 -6.13
C ILE A 114 -4.00 14.04 -7.38
N LEU A 115 -5.08 13.96 -8.17
CA LEU A 115 -5.26 14.78 -9.37
C LEU A 115 -5.32 16.28 -9.04
N LEU A 116 -5.98 16.67 -7.94
CA LEU A 116 -6.00 18.06 -7.47
C LEU A 116 -4.61 18.54 -7.06
N ILE A 117 -3.85 17.73 -6.31
CA ILE A 117 -2.48 18.06 -5.91
C ILE A 117 -1.57 18.19 -7.14
N GLU A 118 -1.72 17.31 -8.12
CA GLU A 118 -0.98 17.36 -9.38
C GLU A 118 -1.31 18.62 -10.18
N PHE A 119 -2.60 19.00 -10.24
CA PHE A 119 -3.05 20.22 -10.90
C PHE A 119 -2.52 21.50 -10.23
N ILE A 120 -2.44 21.52 -8.90
CA ILE A 120 -1.88 22.66 -8.15
C ILE A 120 -0.34 22.71 -8.21
N GLY A 121 0.31 21.56 -8.35
CA GLY A 121 1.76 21.44 -8.43
C GLY A 121 2.35 21.65 -9.83
N THR A 122 1.50 21.67 -10.86
CA THR A 122 1.84 22.00 -12.25
C THR A 122 1.66 23.49 -12.51
#